data_AF-A0A967H930-F1
#
_entry.id   AF-A0A967H930-F1
#
_cell.length_a   1.000
_cell.length_b   1.000
_cell.length_c   1.000
_cell.angle_alpha   90.00
_cell.angle_beta   90.00
_cell.angle_gamma   90.00
#
_symmetry.space_group_name_H-M   'P 1'
#
loop_
_entity.id
_entity.type
_entity.pdbx_description
1 polymer ?
#
loop_
_entity_poly.entity_id
_entity_poly.type
_entity_poly.pdbx_seq_one_letter_code
_entity_poly.pdbx_strand_id
1 'polypeptide(L)'
;MMRYPKAGDPNPVVKIGVVSVSEDPETVWMDVGEETDIYLPRMYWFPNGEQLAIMRLDRAQHHLDFLVADITSGKSEIIVEEEDPYWINIEDHVYFFENSEQF
;
A
#
# COMPACT_ATOMS: atom_id res chain seq x y z
N MET A 1 -11.93 2.97 -25.86
CA MET A 1 -12.04 4.24 -25.13
C MET A 1 -10.96 4.25 -24.06
N MET A 2 -10.18 5.33 -23.95
CA MET A 2 -9.07 5.43 -23.00
C MET A 2 -9.60 5.93 -21.64
N ARG A 3 -9.23 5.26 -20.55
CA ARG A 3 -9.49 5.74 -19.18
C ARG A 3 -8.44 6.81 -18.87
N TYR A 4 -8.87 8.05 -18.70
CA TYR A 4 -7.99 9.19 -18.43
C TYR A 4 -8.70 10.15 -17.47
N PRO A 5 -8.53 9.97 -16.15
CA PRO A 5 -9.06 10.92 -15.18
C PRO A 5 -8.29 12.23 -15.31
N LYS A 6 -9.00 13.33 -15.62
CA LYS A 6 -8.39 14.66 -15.60
C LYS A 6 -8.25 15.13 -14.16
N ALA A 7 -7.47 16.19 -13.94
CA ALA A 7 -7.40 16.81 -12.63
C ALA A 7 -8.82 17.17 -12.12
N GLY A 8 -9.15 16.71 -10.92
CA GLY A 8 -10.47 16.85 -10.31
C GLY A 8 -11.48 15.74 -10.64
N ASP A 9 -11.24 14.93 -11.68
CA ASP A 9 -12.06 13.74 -11.93
C ASP A 9 -11.72 12.64 -10.90
N PRO A 10 -12.67 11.76 -10.53
CA PRO A 10 -12.41 10.66 -9.61
C PRO A 10 -11.29 9.74 -10.10
N ASN A 11 -10.38 9.38 -9.19
CA ASN A 11 -9.44 8.31 -9.45
C ASN A 11 -10.14 6.95 -9.51
N PRO A 12 -9.52 5.94 -10.14
CA PRO A 12 -9.95 4.56 -9.98
C PRO A 12 -9.88 4.13 -8.52
N VAL A 13 -10.88 3.40 -8.05
CA VAL A 13 -10.81 2.71 -6.76
C VAL A 13 -9.86 1.53 -6.90
N VAL A 14 -8.82 1.50 -6.06
CA VAL A 14 -7.76 0.48 -6.08
C VAL A 14 -7.80 -0.40 -4.84
N LYS A 15 -7.35 -1.65 -4.98
CA LYS A 15 -7.23 -2.65 -3.90
C LYS A 15 -5.98 -3.48 -4.12
N ILE A 16 -5.42 -4.03 -3.04
CA ILE A 16 -4.33 -5.01 -3.09
C ILE A 16 -4.89 -6.35 -2.65
N GLY A 17 -4.69 -7.38 -3.48
CA GLY A 17 -5.11 -8.75 -3.21
C GLY A 17 -3.92 -9.70 -3.31
N VAL A 18 -3.79 -10.59 -2.33
CA VAL A 18 -2.83 -11.69 -2.33
C VAL A 18 -3.58 -12.98 -2.68
N VAL A 19 -3.01 -13.76 -3.60
CA VAL A 19 -3.59 -15.03 -4.04
C VAL A 19 -2.51 -16.10 -3.97
N SER A 20 -2.82 -17.24 -3.34
CA SER A 20 -1.90 -18.38 -3.30
C SER A 20 -1.83 -19.07 -4.66
N VAL A 21 -0.68 -19.64 -4.98
CA VAL A 21 -0.55 -20.52 -6.17
C VAL A 21 -0.94 -21.93 -5.76
N SER A 22 -2.25 -22.20 -5.67
CA SER A 22 -2.86 -23.49 -5.28
C SER A 22 -3.98 -23.90 -6.24
N GLU A 23 -4.49 -25.13 -6.12
CA GLU A 23 -5.54 -25.65 -7.00
C GLU A 23 -6.88 -24.91 -6.90
N ASP A 24 -7.20 -24.37 -5.72
CA ASP A 24 -8.38 -23.52 -5.47
C ASP A 24 -7.99 -22.32 -4.60
N PRO A 25 -7.55 -21.21 -5.21
CA PRO A 25 -7.00 -20.10 -4.45
C PRO A 25 -8.06 -19.04 -4.14
N GLU A 26 -8.14 -18.65 -2.87
CA GLU A 26 -8.92 -17.48 -2.44
C GLU A 26 -8.05 -16.22 -2.46
N THR A 27 -8.65 -15.08 -2.79
CA THR A 27 -7.96 -13.79 -2.71
C THR A 27 -8.17 -13.19 -1.33
N VAL A 28 -7.07 -12.96 -0.61
CA VAL A 28 -7.08 -12.16 0.62
C VAL A 28 -6.86 -10.71 0.26
N TRP A 29 -7.80 -9.84 0.61
CA TRP A 29 -7.71 -8.41 0.35
C TRP A 29 -7.00 -7.71 1.51
N MET A 30 -5.95 -6.94 1.20
CA MET A 30 -5.26 -6.15 2.21
C MET A 30 -6.10 -4.92 2.54
N ASP A 31 -6.28 -4.67 3.83
CA ASP A 31 -6.88 -3.44 4.34
C ASP A 31 -5.93 -2.28 4.06
N VAL A 32 -6.38 -1.34 3.24
CA VAL A 32 -5.65 -0.09 2.94
C VAL A 32 -6.44 1.13 3.44
N GLY A 33 -7.41 0.92 4.33
CA GLY A 33 -8.33 1.93 4.84
C GLY A 33 -9.61 2.09 4.02
N GLU A 34 -10.52 2.88 4.58
CA GLU A 34 -11.86 3.15 4.01
C GLU A 34 -11.84 4.28 2.96
N GLU A 35 -10.84 5.16 2.98
CA GLU A 35 -10.71 6.22 1.97
C GLU A 35 -10.28 5.64 0.63
N THR A 36 -11.00 6.02 -0.43
CA THR A 36 -10.84 5.45 -1.76
C THR A 36 -10.17 6.40 -2.74
N ASP A 37 -10.16 7.71 -2.46
CA ASP A 37 -9.43 8.69 -3.26
C ASP A 37 -7.97 8.79 -2.77
N ILE A 38 -7.24 7.71 -3.01
CA ILE A 38 -5.84 7.52 -2.60
C ILE A 38 -4.99 7.03 -3.75
N TYR A 39 -3.68 6.98 -3.52
CA TYR A 39 -2.71 6.28 -4.35
C TYR A 39 -2.02 5.18 -3.53
N LEU A 40 -1.73 4.05 -4.18
CA LEU A 40 -0.92 2.97 -3.64
C LEU A 40 0.37 2.86 -4.48
N PRO A 41 1.34 3.78 -4.31
CA PRO A 41 2.44 3.92 -5.25
C PRO A 41 3.43 2.75 -5.24
N ARG A 42 3.64 2.10 -4.09
CA ARG A 42 4.55 0.96 -3.95
C ARG A 42 4.02 -0.08 -2.97
N MET A 43 4.45 -1.32 -3.20
CA MET A 43 4.29 -2.43 -2.27
C MET A 43 5.53 -3.32 -2.33
N TYR A 44 5.90 -3.91 -1.20
CA TYR A 44 7.05 -4.81 -1.08
C TYR A 44 6.69 -6.00 -0.21
N TRP A 45 7.21 -7.17 -0.57
CA TRP A 45 7.17 -8.33 0.32
C TRP A 45 8.20 -8.16 1.43
N PHE A 46 7.80 -8.47 2.66
CA PHE A 46 8.77 -8.70 3.72
C PHE A 46 9.61 -9.94 3.43
N PRO A 47 10.86 -10.01 3.92
CA PRO A 47 11.72 -11.18 3.73
C PRO A 47 11.14 -12.50 4.27
N ASN A 48 10.28 -12.45 5.28
CA ASN A 48 9.58 -13.62 5.82
C ASN A 48 8.52 -14.20 4.87
N GLY A 49 8.07 -13.44 3.87
CA GLY A 49 7.01 -13.83 2.94
C GLY A 49 5.61 -13.88 3.54
N GLU A 50 5.41 -13.35 4.75
CA GLU A 50 4.13 -13.40 5.49
C GLU A 50 3.44 -12.03 5.54
N GLN A 51 4.15 -10.95 5.19
CA GLN A 51 3.66 -9.59 5.27
C GLN A 51 3.98 -8.77 4.02
N LEU A 52 3.15 -7.76 3.76
CA LEU A 52 3.38 -6.72 2.75
C LEU A 52 3.63 -5.37 3.42
N ALA A 53 4.67 -4.67 3.00
CA ALA A 53 4.79 -3.24 3.22
C ALA A 53 4.07 -2.51 2.08
N ILE A 54 3.17 -1.59 2.39
CA ILE A 54 2.35 -0.86 1.41
C ILE A 54 2.48 0.63 1.69
N MET A 55 2.77 1.41 0.66
CA MET A 55 2.67 2.88 0.72
C MET A 55 1.24 3.30 0.37
N ARG A 56 0.63 4.14 1.20
CA ARG A 56 -0.65 4.79 0.92
C ARG A 56 -0.46 6.30 0.96
N LEU A 57 -0.69 6.96 -0.17
CA LEU A 57 -0.56 8.40 -0.31
C LEU A 57 -1.96 9.01 -0.52
N ASP A 58 -2.23 10.11 0.17
CA ASP A 58 -3.50 10.83 0.04
C ASP A 58 -3.65 11.49 -1.34
N ARG A 59 -4.88 11.94 -1.66
CA ARG A 59 -5.18 12.58 -2.95
C ARG A 59 -4.33 13.81 -3.22
N ALA A 60 -4.03 14.60 -2.20
CA ALA A 60 -3.28 15.84 -2.34
C ALA A 60 -1.75 15.62 -2.32
N GLN A 61 -1.31 14.37 -2.13
CA GLN A 61 0.08 13.92 -2.23
C GLN A 61 1.00 14.56 -1.20
N HIS A 62 0.50 14.78 0.01
CA HIS A 62 1.21 15.45 1.09
C HIS A 62 1.17 14.68 2.42
N HIS A 63 0.49 13.54 2.47
CA HIS A 63 0.45 12.63 3.61
C HIS A 63 0.65 11.19 3.13
N LEU A 64 1.72 10.54 3.59
CA LEU A 64 2.14 9.20 3.22
C LEU A 64 2.14 8.29 4.45
N ASP A 65 1.37 7.20 4.37
CA ASP A 65 1.42 6.11 5.33
C ASP A 65 2.26 4.95 4.78
N PHE A 66 3.05 4.35 5.65
CA PHE A 66 3.55 2.99 5.46
C PHE A 66 2.72 2.04 6.29
N LEU A 67 2.06 1.12 5.60
CA LEU A 67 1.23 0.06 6.16
C LEU A 67 2.00 -1.25 6.16
N VAL A 68 1.89 -2.04 7.22
CA VAL A 68 2.27 -3.46 7.23
C VAL A 68 1.00 -4.28 7.25
N ALA A 69 0.79 -5.10 6.21
CA ALA A 69 -0.38 -5.95 6.08
C ALA A 69 -0.02 -7.44 6.21
N ASP A 70 -0.75 -8.17 7.03
CA ASP A 70 -0.65 -9.63 7.18
C ASP A 70 -1.39 -10.33 6.03
N ILE A 71 -0.71 -11.20 5.28
CA ILE A 71 -1.29 -11.78 4.06
C ILE A 71 -2.38 -12.82 4.31
N THR A 72 -2.47 -13.34 5.54
CA THR A 72 -3.42 -14.39 5.91
C THR A 72 -4.77 -13.78 6.28
N SER A 73 -4.75 -12.70 7.07
CA SER A 73 -5.94 -12.03 7.59
C SER A 73 -6.34 -10.80 6.80
N GLY A 74 -5.43 -10.21 6.03
CA GLY A 74 -5.63 -8.96 5.32
C GLY A 74 -5.58 -7.72 6.20
N LYS A 75 -5.41 -7.86 7.52
CA LYS A 75 -5.34 -6.72 8.43
C LYS A 75 -4.03 -5.96 8.24
N SER A 76 -4.08 -4.65 8.38
CA SER A 76 -2.90 -3.80 8.34
C SER A 76 -2.81 -2.85 9.53
N GLU A 77 -1.60 -2.36 9.76
CA GLU A 77 -1.32 -1.29 10.71
C GLU A 77 -0.40 -0.25 10.08
N ILE A 78 -0.60 1.02 10.46
CA ILE A 78 0.32 2.10 10.09
C ILE A 78 1.52 2.02 11.03
N ILE A 79 2.71 2.00 10.45
CA ILE A 79 3.97 1.91 11.18
C ILE A 79 4.83 3.16 11.06
N VAL A 80 4.63 3.94 9.99
CA VAL A 80 5.30 5.21 9.72
C VAL A 80 4.30 6.11 9.02
N GLU A 81 4.28 7.37 9.43
CA GLU A 81 3.50 8.45 8.84
C GLU A 81 4.46 9.58 8.48
N GLU A 82 4.32 10.12 7.28
CA GLU A 82 5.08 11.27 6.79
C GLU A 82 4.11 12.33 6.27
N GLU A 83 4.34 13.59 6.68
CA GLU A 83 3.59 14.74 6.21
C GLU A 83 4.55 15.83 5.70
N ASP A 84 4.21 16.48 4.60
CA ASP A 84 4.90 17.65 4.08
C ASP A 84 3.89 18.77 3.75
N PRO A 85 4.17 20.06 4.05
CA PRO A 85 3.23 21.13 3.73
C PRO A 85 3.06 21.42 2.23
N TYR A 86 3.90 20.84 1.37
CA TYR A 86 3.89 21.03 -0.07
C TYR A 86 3.52 19.74 -0.80
N TRP A 87 4.43 18.76 -0.81
CA TRP A 87 4.22 17.46 -1.45
C TRP A 87 5.30 16.45 -1.03
N ILE A 88 4.94 15.17 -1.09
CA ILE A 88 5.83 14.04 -0.85
C ILE A 88 6.35 13.50 -2.19
N ASN A 89 7.66 13.32 -2.30
CA ASN A 89 8.26 12.60 -3.42
C ASN A 89 8.34 11.12 -3.06
N ILE A 90 7.81 10.26 -3.93
CA ILE A 90 7.91 8.81 -3.72
C ILE A 90 9.31 8.33 -4.08
N GLU A 91 9.99 7.73 -3.10
CA GLU A 91 11.28 7.07 -3.27
C GLU A 91 11.13 5.54 -3.38
N ASP A 92 12.08 4.90 -4.06
CA ASP A 92 12.08 3.44 -4.28
C ASP A 92 12.89 2.66 -3.22
N HIS A 93 13.42 3.36 -2.21
CA HIS A 93 14.44 2.84 -1.30
C HIS A 93 13.83 2.37 0.01
N VAL A 94 13.16 1.21 -0.02
CA VAL A 94 12.77 0.49 1.21
C VAL A 94 13.84 -0.54 1.52
N TYR A 95 14.40 -0.47 2.73
CA TYR A 95 15.32 -1.46 3.26
C TYR A 95 14.63 -2.21 4.41
N PHE A 96 14.91 -3.51 4.52
CA PHE A 96 14.44 -4.34 5.62
C PHE A 96 15.67 -4.89 6.35
N PHE A 97 15.83 -4.55 7.62
CA PHE A 97 16.89 -5.14 8.44
C PHE A 97 16.70 -6.66 8.63
N GLU A 98 17.81 -7.40 8.58
CA GLU A 98 17.81 -8.88 8.64
C GLU A 98 17.25 -9.48 9.95
N ASN A 99 17.10 -8.68 11.03
CA ASN A 99 16.79 -9.17 12.37
C ASN A 99 15.84 -8.27 13.19
N SER A 100 15.06 -7.37 12.58
CA SER A 100 14.11 -6.55 13.34
C SER A 100 12.68 -6.65 12.82
N GLU A 101 11.74 -6.57 13.76
CA GLU A 101 10.32 -6.33 13.53
C GLU A 101 10.03 -4.92 12.95
N GLN A 102 11.07 -4.19 12.55
CA GLN A 102 11.04 -2.85 11.97
C GLN A 102 12.11 -2.71 10.88
N PHE A 103 11.83 -1.83 9.91
CA PHE A 103 12.55 -1.59 8.65
C PHE A 103 13.96 -1.10 8.85
#